data_AF-A0A7Y5KE76-F1
#
_entry.id   AF-A0A7Y5KE76-F1
#
_cell.length_a   1.000
_cell.length_b   1.000
_cell.length_c   1.000
_cell.angle_alpha   90.00
_cell.angle_beta   90.00
_cell.angle_gamma   90.00
#
_symmetry.space_group_name_H-M   'P 1'
#
loop_
_entity.id
_entity.type
_entity.pdbx_description
1 polymer ?
#
loop_
_entity_poly.entity_id
_entity_poly.type
_entity_poly.pdbx_seq_one_letter_code
_entity_poly.pdbx_strand_id
1 'polypeptide(L)'
;MSIESCGVCGGDGRIANSFSGSTATCPGCHGTGRRSDDALFRDVTKTKPSHYRQANKPAAVEKPSGPATFEGTQLAKEVSECPNLSSGTKAKLTLEIVEHEATHGKCTQTFIKKVRKQLRAAGS
;
A
#
# COMPACT_ATOMS: atom_id res chain seq x y z
N MET A 1 -2.01 -40.68 35.25
CA MET A 1 -2.01 -39.55 34.30
C MET A 1 -0.86 -38.63 34.70
N SER A 2 0.28 -38.76 34.02
CA SER A 2 1.46 -37.95 34.30
C SER A 2 1.23 -36.57 33.71
N ILE A 3 1.01 -35.56 34.56
CA ILE A 3 0.88 -34.17 34.14
C ILE A 3 2.25 -33.75 33.62
N GLU A 4 2.40 -33.68 32.30
CA GLU A 4 3.67 -33.31 31.70
C GLU A 4 3.91 -31.82 31.97
N SER A 5 5.00 -31.50 32.64
CA SER A 5 5.36 -30.13 32.99
C SER A 5 5.69 -29.32 31.75
N CYS A 6 5.43 -28.01 31.79
CA CYS A 6 5.79 -27.13 30.67
C CYS A 6 7.30 -27.13 30.45
N GLY A 7 7.77 -27.55 29.26
CA GLY A 7 9.20 -27.58 28.93
C GLY A 7 9.90 -26.21 28.88
N VAL A 8 9.14 -25.11 28.93
CA VAL A 8 9.69 -23.74 28.88
C VAL A 8 9.95 -23.17 30.28
N CYS A 9 9.09 -23.48 31.26
CA CYS A 9 9.24 -22.99 32.64
C CYS A 9 9.42 -24.10 33.68
N GLY A 10 9.59 -25.36 33.25
CA GLY A 10 9.78 -26.51 34.13
C GLY A 10 8.57 -26.91 34.98
N GLY A 11 7.48 -26.15 34.98
CA GLY A 11 6.35 -26.36 35.90
C GLY A 11 5.85 -25.07 36.56
N ASP A 12 6.68 -24.03 36.60
CA ASP A 12 6.46 -22.88 37.47
C ASP A 12 5.45 -21.87 36.93
N GLY A 13 5.09 -21.96 35.65
CA GLY A 13 4.19 -21.02 34.98
C GLY A 13 4.78 -19.60 34.81
N ARG A 14 5.99 -19.35 35.30
CA ARG A 14 6.67 -18.06 35.25
C ARG A 14 8.14 -18.22 34.86
N ILE A 15 8.70 -17.17 34.29
CA ILE A 15 10.11 -17.10 33.89
C ILE A 15 10.71 -15.86 34.53
N ALA A 16 11.80 -16.04 35.27
CA ALA A 16 12.54 -14.94 35.87
C ALA A 16 13.40 -14.25 34.79
N ASN A 17 13.36 -12.92 34.74
CA ASN A 17 14.30 -12.14 33.97
C ASN A 17 15.58 -11.95 34.78
N SER A 18 16.67 -12.54 34.30
CA SER A 18 17.98 -12.55 34.98
C SER A 18 18.56 -11.17 35.24
N PHE A 19 18.13 -10.12 34.51
CA PHE A 19 18.70 -8.78 34.62
C PHE A 19 17.92 -7.83 35.54
N SER A 20 16.61 -8.06 35.73
CA SER A 20 15.74 -7.12 36.45
C SER A 20 15.06 -7.71 37.69
N GLY A 21 15.30 -8.99 38.00
CA GLY A 21 14.64 -9.70 39.11
C GLY A 21 13.12 -9.83 38.95
N SER A 22 12.56 -9.38 37.82
CA SER A 22 11.13 -9.43 37.55
C SER A 22 10.75 -10.78 36.94
N THR A 23 9.59 -11.32 37.33
CA THR A 23 9.06 -12.55 36.77
C THR A 23 7.98 -12.24 35.73
N ALA A 24 8.10 -12.79 34.53
CA ALA A 24 7.08 -12.74 33.50
C ALA A 24 6.30 -14.06 33.45
N THR A 25 5.04 -14.01 33.02
CA THR A 25 4.24 -15.21 32.75
C THR A 25 4.88 -16.02 31.63
N CYS A 26 4.99 -17.35 31.83
CA CYS A 26 5.60 -18.23 30.84
C CYS A 26 4.80 -18.21 29.53
N PRO A 27 5.40 -17.88 28.38
CA PRO A 27 4.69 -17.82 27.10
C PRO A 27 4.34 -19.21 26.55
N GLY A 28 5.00 -20.28 27.03
CA GLY A 28 4.74 -21.64 26.55
C GLY A 28 3.49 -22.29 27.13
N CYS A 29 3.12 -21.93 28.36
CA CYS A 29 1.94 -22.46 29.07
C CYS A 29 0.98 -21.37 29.54
N HIS A 30 1.26 -20.10 29.24
CA HIS A 30 0.50 -18.92 29.66
C HIS A 30 0.21 -18.86 31.18
N GLY A 31 1.13 -19.36 32.01
CA GLY A 31 0.97 -19.36 33.47
C GLY A 31 0.42 -20.63 34.09
N THR A 32 0.03 -21.62 33.27
CA THR A 32 -0.57 -22.86 33.78
C THR A 32 0.47 -23.87 34.33
N GLY A 33 1.75 -23.70 34.01
CA GLY A 33 2.84 -24.60 34.43
C GLY A 33 2.83 -25.97 33.76
N ARG A 34 1.77 -26.30 33.02
CA ARG A 34 1.58 -27.60 32.37
C ARG A 34 1.89 -27.49 30.88
N ARG A 35 2.28 -28.60 30.26
CA ARG A 35 2.37 -28.67 28.80
C ARG A 35 0.96 -28.41 28.24
N SER A 36 0.86 -27.46 27.32
CA SER A 36 -0.38 -27.15 26.64
C SER A 36 -0.75 -28.35 25.76
N ASP A 37 -1.63 -29.23 26.24
CA ASP A 37 -2.29 -30.30 25.45
C ASP A 37 -3.28 -29.72 24.43
N ASP A 38 -3.58 -28.44 24.61
CA ASP A 38 -4.38 -27.64 23.72
C ASP A 38 -3.68 -27.50 22.36
N ALA A 39 -4.00 -28.41 21.45
CA ALA A 39 -4.16 -28.12 20.03
C ALA A 39 -5.32 -27.13 19.82
N LEU A 40 -5.42 -26.10 20.67
CA LEU A 40 -6.41 -25.06 20.64
C LEU A 40 -6.25 -24.43 19.28
N PHE A 41 -7.28 -24.65 18.45
CA PHE A 41 -7.43 -24.02 17.15
C PHE A 41 -7.05 -22.56 17.32
N ARG A 42 -5.83 -22.20 16.89
CA ARG A 42 -5.44 -20.80 16.84
C ARG A 42 -6.51 -20.17 15.98
N ASP A 43 -7.26 -19.23 16.52
CA ASP A 43 -8.30 -18.57 15.76
C ASP A 43 -7.63 -17.71 14.68
N VAL A 44 -7.29 -18.35 13.55
CA VAL A 44 -6.61 -17.76 12.40
C VAL A 44 -7.56 -16.83 11.63
N THR A 45 -8.82 -16.69 12.09
CA THR A 45 -9.75 -15.70 11.54
C THR A 45 -9.45 -14.28 12.02
N LYS A 46 -8.59 -14.13 13.04
CA LYS A 46 -8.03 -12.83 13.45
C LYS A 46 -6.90 -12.42 12.49
N THR A 47 -7.22 -12.28 11.21
CA THR A 47 -6.30 -11.72 10.23
C THR A 47 -6.02 -10.27 10.61
N LYS A 48 -4.75 -9.96 10.85
CA LYS A 48 -4.26 -8.57 10.89
C LYS A 48 -4.82 -7.86 9.65
N PRO A 49 -5.51 -6.70 9.78
CA PRO A 49 -5.93 -5.96 8.59
C PRO A 49 -4.70 -5.76 7.71
N SER A 50 -4.80 -6.11 6.43
CA SER A 50 -3.64 -6.08 5.56
C SER A 50 -3.06 -4.66 5.55
N HIS A 51 -1.78 -4.55 5.90
CA HIS A 51 -1.02 -3.30 5.73
C HIS A 51 -0.81 -2.96 4.25
N TYR A 52 -1.23 -3.87 3.35
CA TYR A 52 -1.35 -3.65 1.91
C TYR A 52 -2.62 -2.90 1.51
N ARG A 53 -3.36 -2.29 2.45
CA ARG A 53 -4.17 -1.14 2.07
C ARG A 53 -3.22 -0.01 1.73
N GLN A 54 -3.00 0.22 0.43
CA GLN A 54 -2.50 1.49 -0.06
C GLN A 54 -3.33 2.58 0.62
N ALA A 55 -2.72 3.38 1.50
CA ALA A 55 -3.36 4.48 2.22
C ALA A 55 -3.80 5.62 1.28
N ASN A 56 -3.71 5.40 -0.04
CA ASN A 56 -3.97 6.37 -1.08
C ASN A 56 -4.92 5.75 -2.13
N LYS A 57 -6.04 5.19 -1.68
CA LYS A 57 -7.21 5.05 -2.54
C LYS A 57 -8.00 6.34 -2.36
N PRO A 58 -7.81 7.37 -3.21
CA PRO A 58 -8.65 8.55 -3.12
C PRO A 58 -10.11 8.10 -3.24
N ALA A 59 -10.96 8.68 -2.39
CA ALA A 59 -12.41 8.56 -2.52
C ALA A 59 -12.78 8.82 -3.99
N ALA A 60 -13.78 8.12 -4.51
CA ALA A 60 -14.33 8.41 -5.82
C ALA A 60 -14.79 9.88 -5.82
N VAL A 61 -13.90 10.78 -6.25
CA VAL A 61 -14.19 12.17 -6.51
C VAL A 61 -15.13 12.14 -7.69
N GLU A 62 -16.37 12.54 -7.44
CA GLU A 62 -17.33 12.87 -8.47
C GLU A 62 -16.66 13.83 -9.46
N LYS A 63 -16.48 13.35 -10.71
CA LYS A 63 -15.96 14.06 -11.89
C LYS A 63 -15.35 15.45 -11.62
N PRO A 64 -14.01 15.51 -11.72
CA PRO A 64 -13.47 16.28 -12.83
C PRO A 64 -12.50 15.40 -13.62
N SER A 65 -12.93 14.92 -14.79
CA SER A 65 -12.15 14.02 -15.66
C SER A 65 -11.08 14.77 -16.46
N GLY A 66 -10.35 15.68 -15.81
CA GLY A 66 -9.39 16.54 -16.48
C GLY A 66 -8.30 17.05 -15.53
N PRO A 67 -7.17 17.50 -16.08
CA PRO A 67 -6.10 18.13 -15.30
C PRO A 67 -6.63 19.34 -14.53
N ALA A 68 -6.16 19.53 -13.30
CA ALA A 68 -6.61 20.61 -12.41
C ALA A 68 -5.81 21.91 -12.66
N THR A 69 -4.62 21.83 -13.25
CA THR A 69 -3.78 22.99 -13.58
C THR A 69 -4.10 23.56 -14.97
N PHE A 70 -3.98 24.88 -15.12
CA PHE A 70 -4.14 25.55 -16.41
C PHE A 70 -3.21 24.97 -17.49
N GLU A 71 -1.93 24.78 -17.16
CA GLU A 71 -0.96 24.19 -18.08
C GLU A 71 -1.33 22.76 -18.49
N GLY A 72 -1.79 21.94 -17.54
CA GLY A 72 -2.28 20.59 -17.82
C GLY A 72 -3.50 20.62 -18.75
N THR A 73 -4.46 21.52 -18.53
CA THR A 73 -5.65 21.65 -19.39
C THR A 73 -5.31 22.08 -20.81
N GLN A 74 -4.36 23.01 -20.97
CA GLN A 74 -3.91 23.44 -22.30
C GLN A 74 -3.21 22.30 -23.04
N LEU A 75 -2.34 21.56 -22.36
CA LEU A 75 -1.64 20.42 -22.96
C LEU A 75 -2.61 19.28 -23.32
N ALA A 76 -3.60 19.00 -22.48
CA ALA A 76 -4.63 18.00 -22.78
C ALA A 76 -5.48 18.39 -24.01
N LYS A 77 -5.78 19.68 -24.19
CA LYS A 77 -6.43 20.20 -25.41
C LYS A 77 -5.54 19.99 -26.64
N GLU A 78 -4.26 20.37 -26.57
CA GLU A 78 -3.28 20.13 -27.66
C GLU A 78 -3.23 18.65 -28.08
N VAL A 79 -3.25 17.73 -27.10
CA VAL A 79 -3.30 16.27 -27.37
C VAL A 79 -4.61 15.87 -28.04
N SER A 80 -5.75 16.38 -27.57
CA SER A 80 -7.07 16.04 -28.11
C SER A 80 -7.27 16.52 -29.55
N GLU A 81 -6.77 17.72 -29.85
CA GLU A 81 -6.89 18.40 -31.16
C GLU A 81 -5.87 17.88 -32.17
N CYS A 82 -4.83 17.15 -31.74
CA CYS A 82 -3.80 16.62 -32.64
C CYS A 82 -4.41 15.57 -33.61
N PRO A 83 -4.43 15.80 -34.92
CA PRO A 83 -5.04 14.86 -35.87
C PRO A 83 -4.19 13.60 -36.08
N ASN A 84 -2.88 13.67 -35.79
CA ASN A 84 -1.91 12.61 -36.08
C ASN A 84 -1.89 11.47 -35.05
N LEU A 85 -2.72 11.54 -34.00
CA LEU A 85 -2.77 10.54 -32.95
C LEU A 85 -4.07 9.73 -33.00
N SER A 86 -3.95 8.43 -32.80
CA SER A 86 -5.12 7.56 -32.59
C SER A 86 -5.85 7.93 -31.30
N SER A 87 -7.15 7.67 -31.25
CA SER A 87 -7.99 7.94 -30.07
C SER A 87 -7.45 7.28 -28.79
N GLY A 88 -6.90 6.06 -28.92
CA GLY A 88 -6.28 5.34 -27.81
C GLY A 88 -5.01 6.02 -27.28
N THR A 89 -4.17 6.58 -28.16
CA THR A 89 -2.96 7.31 -27.75
C THR A 89 -3.33 8.66 -27.12
N LYS A 90 -4.35 9.35 -27.65
CA LYS A 90 -4.89 10.57 -27.03
C LYS A 90 -5.34 10.33 -25.60
N ALA A 91 -6.15 9.30 -25.38
CA ALA A 91 -6.63 8.94 -24.05
C ALA A 91 -5.48 8.61 -23.09
N LYS A 92 -4.46 7.85 -23.54
CA LYS A 92 -3.27 7.53 -22.75
C LYS A 92 -2.49 8.78 -22.35
N LEU A 93 -2.24 9.69 -23.29
CA LEU A 93 -1.51 10.92 -23.03
C LEU A 93 -2.28 11.86 -22.10
N THR A 94 -3.60 11.97 -22.25
CA THR A 94 -4.44 12.76 -21.33
C THR A 94 -4.39 12.19 -19.91
N LEU A 95 -4.40 10.86 -19.76
CA LEU A 95 -4.22 10.21 -18.44
C LEU A 95 -2.83 10.45 -17.87
N GLU A 96 -1.77 10.35 -18.67
CA GLU A 96 -0.40 10.63 -18.23
C GLU A 96 -0.25 12.08 -17.74
N ILE A 97 -0.92 13.04 -18.39
CA ILE A 97 -0.95 14.44 -17.94
C ILE A 97 -1.60 14.56 -16.55
N VAL A 98 -2.75 13.91 -16.34
CA VAL A 98 -3.45 13.94 -15.05
C VAL A 98 -2.64 13.27 -13.94
N GLU A 99 -2.01 12.13 -14.22
CA GLU A 99 -1.20 11.39 -13.25
C GLU A 99 0.09 12.14 -12.88
N HIS A 100 0.77 12.72 -13.87
CA HIS A 100 1.96 13.54 -13.64
C HIS A 100 1.64 14.77 -12.79
N GLU A 101 0.49 15.40 -13.05
CA GLU A 101 0.02 16.52 -12.25
C GLU A 101 -0.35 16.09 -10.82
N ALA A 102 -1.04 14.96 -10.64
CA ALA A 102 -1.43 14.45 -9.32
C ALA A 102 -0.21 14.12 -8.44
N THR A 103 0.87 13.64 -9.05
CA THR A 103 2.12 13.27 -8.35
C THR A 103 3.04 14.46 -8.07
N HIS A 104 3.12 15.43 -8.98
CA HIS A 104 4.05 16.56 -8.88
C HIS A 104 3.40 17.89 -8.51
N GLY A 105 2.08 17.97 -8.46
CA GLY A 105 1.28 19.19 -8.24
C GLY A 105 1.29 20.18 -9.41
N LYS A 106 2.13 19.96 -10.43
CA LYS A 106 2.23 20.78 -11.65
C LYS A 106 2.79 19.98 -12.81
N CYS A 107 2.40 20.37 -14.03
CA CYS A 107 3.06 19.91 -15.24
C CYS A 107 4.46 20.55 -15.33
N THR A 108 5.52 19.75 -15.18
CA THR A 108 6.89 20.28 -15.28
C THR A 108 7.24 20.62 -16.73
N GLN A 109 8.13 21.60 -16.95
CA GLN A 109 8.53 21.98 -18.32
C GLN A 109 9.16 20.80 -19.10
N THR A 110 9.86 19.89 -18.41
CA THR A 110 10.41 18.67 -19.02
C THR A 110 9.31 17.73 -19.49
N PHE A 111 8.24 17.58 -18.69
CA PHE A 111 7.06 16.79 -19.05
C PHE A 111 6.31 17.40 -20.23
N ILE A 112 6.07 18.71 -20.23
CA ILE A 112 5.44 19.43 -21.36
C ILE A 112 6.25 19.22 -22.65
N LYS A 113 7.58 19.34 -22.59
CA LYS A 113 8.47 19.07 -23.74
C LYS A 113 8.37 17.61 -24.20
N LYS A 114 8.30 16.65 -23.28
CA LYS A 114 8.14 15.21 -23.60
C LYS A 114 6.83 14.97 -24.35
N VAL A 115 5.69 15.45 -23.85
CA VAL A 115 4.39 15.27 -24.48
C VAL A 115 4.37 15.93 -25.86
N ARG A 116 4.82 17.19 -25.97
CA ARG A 116 4.90 17.89 -27.28
C ARG A 116 5.85 17.20 -28.27
N LYS A 117 6.89 16.50 -27.82
CA LYS A 117 7.73 15.69 -28.70
C LYS A 117 6.96 14.50 -29.27
N GLN A 118 6.12 13.85 -28.46
CA GLN A 118 5.26 12.75 -28.94
C GLN A 118 4.21 13.24 -29.95
N LEU A 119 3.66 14.44 -29.78
CA LEU A 119 2.75 15.05 -30.76
C LEU A 119 3.42 15.28 -32.13
N ARG A 120 4.74 15.58 -32.16
CA ARG A 120 5.50 15.81 -33.41
C ARG A 120 6.04 14.52 -34.03
N ALA A 121 6.48 13.57 -33.22
CA ALA A 121 7.11 12.33 -33.70
C ALA A 121 6.13 11.37 -34.39
N ALA A 122 4.82 11.54 -34.20
CA ALA A 122 3.79 10.77 -34.91
C ALA A 122 3.60 11.19 -36.38
N GLY A 123 4.38 12.15 -36.87
CA GLY A 123 4.32 12.67 -38.25
C GLY A 123 5.52 12.31 -39.13
N SER A 124 6.26 11.23 -38.85
CA SER A 124 7.33 10.71 -39.71
C SER A 124 7.05 9.28 -40.14
#